data_AF-A0A4Z2HQD8-F1
#
_entry.id   AF-A0A4Z2HQD8-F1
#
_cell.length_a   1.000
_cell.length_b   1.000
_cell.length_c   1.000
_cell.angle_alpha   90.00
_cell.angle_beta   90.00
_cell.angle_gamma   90.00
#
_symmetry.space_group_name_H-M   'P 1'
#
loop_
_entity.id
_entity.type
_entity.pdbx_description
1 polymer ?
#
loop_
_entity_poly.entity_id
_entity_poly.type
_entity_poly.pdbx_seq_one_letter_code
_entity_poly.pdbx_strand_id
1 'polypeptide(L)'
;MREGGERGGNNSFDCCGQEYINSSTSLCCASHDGYPTMHPAGNATVILRCCGSKVIHQEQECCNGIGYDPQRHVCADEPTPGLLIQRRCLQGAVCPVAAASTAYCGACDLDPATSACTWVLSAHRLPEKPSATHSPSFSSARETLTGGLSSRTHTREDTSKDKSPKLAILLDSGLEPFTTYEFRVRGWNGFGRGSSDATTVTTGEDAPWGVAPPRWSRLGERDDIIQLLWQTPARPNGDITHYVVLRDGQERYRGDENSFTDVAGIRPFQEYRYQLRVCNRAGCADSTKVCNNHLSRRAPSAPGFTSAELGPAALPFCSSPT
;
A
#
# COMPACT_ATOMS: atom_id res chain seq x y z
N MET A 1 -32.12 54.67 -30.74
CA MET A 1 -32.53 53.42 -30.07
C MET A 1 -31.87 52.30 -30.84
N ARG A 2 -30.61 52.10 -30.46
CA ARG A 2 -29.60 51.14 -30.94
C ARG A 2 -29.51 50.09 -29.82
N GLU A 3 -29.23 48.81 -30.06
CA GLU A 3 -28.48 48.26 -31.18
C GLU A 3 -28.89 46.80 -31.39
N GLY A 4 -29.17 46.45 -32.65
CA GLY A 4 -29.10 45.05 -33.08
C GLY A 4 -27.63 44.63 -33.04
N GLY A 5 -27.34 43.52 -32.37
CA GLY A 5 -26.02 42.91 -32.33
C GLY A 5 -26.02 41.67 -33.20
N GLU A 6 -25.28 41.77 -34.30
CA GLU A 6 -25.09 40.80 -35.36
C GLU A 6 -24.91 39.35 -34.91
N ARG A 7 -25.15 38.44 -35.88
CA ARG A 7 -24.49 37.14 -35.99
C ARG A 7 -22.97 37.39 -36.07
N GLY A 8 -22.38 37.84 -34.98
CA GLY A 8 -20.97 38.16 -34.84
C GLY A 8 -20.23 36.85 -34.70
N GLY A 9 -19.69 36.35 -35.80
CA GLY A 9 -18.59 35.41 -35.76
C GLY A 9 -17.43 36.09 -35.04
N ASN A 10 -17.44 36.03 -33.71
CA ASN A 10 -16.26 36.35 -32.94
C ASN A 10 -15.24 35.27 -33.27
N ASN A 11 -14.42 35.57 -34.27
CA ASN A 11 -13.18 34.87 -34.56
C ASN A 11 -12.26 35.08 -33.33
N SER A 12 -12.54 34.39 -32.24
CA SER A 12 -11.65 34.35 -31.08
C SER A 12 -10.43 33.57 -31.52
N PHE A 13 -9.27 34.23 -31.51
CA PHE A 13 -8.02 33.60 -31.89
C PHE A 13 -7.34 33.06 -30.64
N ASP A 14 -7.20 31.74 -30.60
CA ASP A 14 -6.54 31.03 -29.51
C ASP A 14 -5.11 30.68 -29.92
N CYS A 15 -4.18 30.76 -28.97
CA CYS A 15 -2.79 30.38 -29.23
C CYS A 15 -2.66 28.85 -29.28
N CYS A 16 -2.12 28.32 -30.38
CA CYS A 16 -1.81 26.92 -30.57
C CYS A 16 -0.31 26.76 -30.86
N GLY A 17 0.51 26.73 -29.80
CA GLY A 17 1.95 26.65 -29.92
C GLY A 17 2.56 27.99 -30.34
N GLN A 18 3.02 28.08 -31.58
CA GLN A 18 3.60 29.31 -32.14
C GLN A 18 2.65 30.04 -33.12
N GLU A 19 1.48 29.45 -33.38
CA GLU A 19 0.50 30.00 -34.33
C GLU A 19 -0.81 30.36 -33.61
N TYR A 20 -1.49 31.40 -34.10
CA TYR A 20 -2.83 31.77 -33.65
C TYR A 20 -3.87 31.11 -34.55
N ILE A 21 -4.84 30.42 -33.94
CA ILE A 21 -5.88 29.68 -34.66
C ILE A 21 -7.25 30.24 -34.33
N ASN A 22 -8.17 30.22 -35.29
CA ASN A 22 -9.54 30.66 -35.05
C ASN A 22 -10.34 29.55 -34.35
N SER A 23 -10.73 29.78 -33.10
CA SER A 23 -11.40 28.80 -32.24
C SER A 23 -12.78 28.36 -32.74
N SER A 24 -13.39 29.15 -33.65
CA SER A 24 -14.66 28.79 -34.30
C SER A 24 -14.51 27.79 -35.44
N THR A 25 -13.30 27.61 -35.98
CA THR A 25 -13.04 26.78 -37.17
C THR A 25 -11.92 25.77 -36.97
N SER A 26 -11.18 25.85 -35.86
CA SER A 26 -10.04 25.00 -35.56
C SER A 26 -9.99 24.60 -34.08
N LEU A 27 -9.55 23.37 -33.82
CA LEU A 27 -9.27 22.82 -32.50
C LEU A 27 -7.75 22.68 -32.32
N CYS A 28 -7.22 23.18 -31.21
CA CYS A 28 -5.83 22.96 -30.83
C CYS A 28 -5.72 21.75 -29.90
N CYS A 29 -5.18 20.64 -30.40
CA CYS A 29 -4.99 19.44 -29.61
C CYS A 29 -3.52 19.25 -29.25
N ALA A 30 -3.22 19.17 -27.96
CA ALA A 30 -1.89 18.96 -27.44
C ALA A 30 -1.87 17.69 -26.58
N SER A 31 -0.88 16.82 -26.81
CA SER A 31 -0.56 15.77 -25.86
C SER A 31 0.30 16.35 -24.73
N HIS A 32 0.36 15.64 -23.62
CA HIS A 32 1.02 16.11 -22.41
C HIS A 32 2.51 16.49 -22.61
N ASP A 33 3.19 15.82 -23.55
CA ASP A 33 4.62 15.99 -23.80
C ASP A 33 4.93 16.37 -25.26
N GLY A 34 3.90 16.70 -26.04
CA GLY A 34 3.99 16.94 -27.48
C GLY A 34 3.71 18.40 -27.88
N TYR A 35 4.17 18.79 -29.07
CA TYR A 35 3.80 20.07 -29.65
C TYR A 35 2.29 20.10 -29.94
N PRO A 36 1.61 21.22 -29.68
CA PRO A 36 0.21 21.40 -30.04
C PRO A 36 0.03 21.27 -31.55
N THR A 37 -1.05 20.60 -31.96
CA THR A 37 -1.42 20.38 -33.36
C THR A 37 -2.79 20.98 -33.64
N MET A 38 -2.90 21.66 -34.78
CA MET A 38 -4.15 22.23 -35.27
C MET A 38 -4.95 21.16 -36.01
N HIS A 39 -6.24 21.07 -35.70
CA HIS A 39 -7.23 20.26 -36.42
C HIS A 39 -8.42 21.13 -36.82
N PRO A 40 -9.17 20.80 -37.89
CA PRO A 40 -10.43 21.47 -38.19
C PRO A 40 -11.40 21.31 -37.03
N ALA A 41 -12.11 22.38 -36.67
CA ALA A 41 -13.24 22.27 -35.76
C ALA A 41 -14.33 21.44 -36.44
N GLY A 42 -15.04 20.66 -35.64
CA GLY A 42 -16.23 19.97 -36.07
C GLY A 42 -17.28 20.92 -36.68
N ASN A 43 -18.32 20.37 -37.27
CA ASN A 43 -19.45 21.16 -37.80
C ASN A 43 -20.69 20.99 -36.91
N ALA A 44 -21.85 21.51 -37.34
CA ALA A 44 -23.09 21.42 -36.58
C ALA A 44 -23.57 19.97 -36.32
N THR A 45 -23.10 18.99 -37.10
CA THR A 45 -23.49 17.57 -36.97
C THR A 45 -22.39 16.66 -36.44
N VAL A 46 -21.12 17.07 -36.55
CA VAL A 46 -19.95 16.34 -36.10
C VAL A 46 -19.23 17.18 -35.07
N ILE A 47 -19.45 16.87 -33.79
CA ILE A 47 -18.79 17.56 -32.68
C ILE A 47 -17.52 16.79 -32.33
N LEU A 48 -16.37 17.48 -32.41
CA LEU A 48 -15.05 16.91 -32.15
C LEU A 48 -14.47 17.45 -30.85
N ARG A 49 -13.68 16.62 -30.18
CA ARG A 49 -12.91 16.99 -28.98
C ARG A 49 -11.49 16.42 -29.05
N CYS A 50 -10.56 17.00 -28.30
CA CYS A 50 -9.19 16.51 -28.27
C CYS A 50 -9.05 15.26 -27.39
N CYS A 51 -8.23 14.33 -27.87
CA CYS A 51 -7.68 13.21 -27.13
C CYS A 51 -6.17 13.18 -27.38
N GLY A 52 -5.40 13.73 -26.43
CA GLY A 52 -3.98 14.04 -26.65
C GLY A 52 -3.81 15.01 -27.84
N SER A 53 -2.92 14.67 -28.78
CA SER A 53 -2.70 15.46 -30.00
C SER A 53 -3.65 15.13 -31.15
N LYS A 54 -4.63 14.23 -30.97
CA LYS A 54 -5.60 13.86 -32.00
C LYS A 54 -7.00 14.34 -31.63
N VAL A 55 -7.90 14.38 -32.61
CA VAL A 55 -9.33 14.63 -32.38
C VAL A 55 -10.11 13.31 -32.38
N ILE A 56 -11.14 13.26 -31.55
CA ILE A 56 -12.09 12.15 -31.42
C ILE A 56 -13.52 12.72 -31.47
N HIS A 57 -14.49 11.87 -31.77
CA HIS A 57 -15.90 12.25 -31.74
C HIS A 57 -16.37 12.50 -30.30
N GLN A 58 -17.39 13.35 -30.12
CA GLN A 58 -17.90 13.70 -28.79
C GLN A 58 -18.44 12.48 -28.02
N GLU A 59 -19.02 11.51 -28.72
CA GLU A 59 -19.52 10.25 -28.16
C GLU A 59 -18.43 9.23 -27.80
N GLN A 60 -17.21 9.40 -28.29
CA GLN A 60 -16.08 8.54 -27.97
C GLN A 60 -15.41 8.99 -26.68
N GLU A 61 -14.85 8.06 -25.91
CA GLU A 61 -13.96 8.32 -24.78
C GLU A 61 -12.49 8.31 -25.20
N CYS A 62 -11.63 8.91 -24.36
CA CYS A 62 -10.20 9.07 -24.65
C CYS A 62 -9.35 8.20 -23.73
N CYS A 63 -8.54 7.32 -24.33
CA CYS A 63 -7.51 6.54 -23.65
C CYS A 63 -6.12 6.94 -24.19
N ASN A 64 -5.44 7.86 -23.50
CA ASN A 64 -4.07 8.31 -23.83
C ASN A 64 -3.80 8.59 -25.33
N GLY A 65 -4.71 9.32 -25.97
CA GLY A 65 -4.60 9.67 -27.40
C GLY A 65 -5.34 8.74 -28.36
N ILE A 66 -6.00 7.69 -27.85
CA ILE A 66 -6.84 6.78 -28.61
C ILE A 66 -8.31 7.02 -28.25
N GLY A 67 -9.12 7.37 -29.25
CA GLY A 67 -10.57 7.43 -29.11
C GLY A 67 -11.19 6.03 -29.14
N TYR A 68 -12.13 5.74 -28.24
CA TYR A 68 -12.84 4.47 -28.21
C TYR A 68 -14.34 4.64 -27.92
N ASP A 69 -15.13 3.65 -28.34
CA ASP A 69 -16.56 3.57 -28.01
C ASP A 69 -16.74 2.94 -26.62
N PRO A 70 -17.24 3.68 -25.61
CA PRO A 70 -17.38 3.18 -24.24
C PRO A 70 -18.42 2.06 -24.10
N GLN A 71 -19.28 1.84 -25.10
CA GLN A 71 -20.21 0.70 -25.07
C GLN A 71 -19.54 -0.63 -25.39
N ARG A 72 -18.38 -0.59 -26.07
CA ARG A 72 -17.69 -1.77 -26.57
C ARG A 72 -16.32 -1.97 -25.96
N HIS A 73 -15.73 -0.91 -25.42
CA HIS A 73 -14.35 -0.91 -24.94
C HIS A 73 -14.17 -0.09 -23.67
N VAL A 74 -13.05 -0.34 -23.00
CA VAL A 74 -12.56 0.38 -21.82
C VAL A 74 -11.09 0.73 -21.97
N CYS A 75 -10.63 1.76 -21.27
CA CYS A 75 -9.21 2.11 -21.20
C CYS A 75 -8.51 1.25 -20.13
N ALA A 76 -7.40 0.61 -20.48
CA ALA A 76 -6.63 -0.21 -19.55
C ALA A 76 -5.47 0.52 -18.88
N ASP A 77 -5.19 1.77 -19.26
CA ASP A 77 -4.01 2.50 -18.83
C ASP A 77 -4.17 3.21 -17.48
N GLU A 78 -4.66 2.48 -16.48
CA GLU A 78 -4.79 2.97 -15.12
C GLU A 78 -3.61 2.49 -14.26
N PRO A 79 -2.95 3.38 -13.48
CA PRO A 79 -1.94 2.97 -12.51
C PRO A 79 -2.53 2.28 -11.31
N THR A 80 -1.66 1.65 -10.51
CA THR A 80 -2.01 1.35 -9.11
C THR A 80 -2.30 2.63 -8.35
N PRO A 81 -3.47 2.73 -7.68
CA PRO A 81 -3.77 3.86 -6.83
C PRO A 81 -2.62 4.12 -5.85
N GLY A 82 -2.14 5.37 -5.78
CA GLY A 82 -1.00 5.75 -4.94
C GLY A 82 0.38 5.65 -5.62
N LEU A 83 0.49 5.01 -6.79
CA LEU A 83 1.70 5.04 -7.61
C LEU A 83 1.58 6.11 -8.71
N LEU A 84 2.68 6.80 -8.98
CA LEU A 84 2.74 7.84 -10.00
C LEU A 84 3.18 7.25 -11.34
N ILE A 85 2.41 7.54 -12.39
CA ILE A 85 2.84 7.31 -13.76
C ILE A 85 3.63 8.51 -14.25
N GLN A 86 4.84 8.28 -14.77
CA GLN A 86 5.49 9.26 -15.62
C GLN A 86 4.72 9.36 -16.95
N ARG A 87 4.19 10.56 -17.23
CA ARG A 87 3.24 10.87 -18.35
C ARG A 87 3.71 10.41 -19.75
N ARG A 88 5.00 10.10 -19.91
CA ARG A 88 5.65 9.61 -21.14
C ARG A 88 5.51 8.12 -21.43
N CYS A 89 4.94 7.34 -20.51
CA CYS A 89 4.89 5.87 -20.62
C CYS A 89 3.56 5.33 -21.15
N LEU A 90 2.58 6.20 -21.41
CA LEU A 90 1.22 5.83 -21.75
C LEU A 90 1.07 5.60 -23.26
N GLN A 91 1.33 4.38 -23.73
CA GLN A 91 0.80 3.93 -25.01
C GLN A 91 -0.65 3.47 -24.78
N GLY A 92 -1.61 4.33 -25.14
CA GLY A 92 -3.05 4.03 -25.17
C GLY A 92 -3.36 2.55 -25.36
N ALA A 93 -3.96 1.89 -24.37
CA ALA A 93 -4.43 0.52 -24.46
C ALA A 93 -5.94 0.47 -24.26
N VAL A 94 -6.65 0.10 -25.32
CA VAL A 94 -8.10 -0.03 -25.33
C VAL A 94 -8.44 -1.52 -25.37
N CYS A 95 -9.23 -1.96 -24.39
CA CYS A 95 -9.62 -3.35 -24.21
C CYS A 95 -11.11 -3.55 -24.48
N PRO A 96 -11.56 -4.75 -24.88
CA PRO A 96 -12.98 -5.05 -24.98
C PRO A 96 -13.68 -4.88 -23.63
N VAL A 97 -14.94 -4.43 -23.63
CA VAL A 97 -15.73 -4.25 -22.39
C VAL A 97 -15.89 -5.56 -21.59
N ALA A 98 -15.84 -6.72 -22.27
CA ALA A 98 -15.85 -8.03 -21.61
C ALA A 98 -14.61 -8.28 -20.72
N ALA A 99 -13.52 -7.56 -20.97
CA ALA A 99 -12.28 -7.62 -20.21
C ALA A 99 -12.15 -6.46 -19.20
N ALA A 100 -13.24 -5.77 -18.86
CA ALA A 100 -13.17 -4.55 -18.06
C ALA A 100 -12.60 -4.75 -16.65
N SER A 101 -12.88 -5.90 -16.01
CA SER A 101 -12.31 -6.22 -14.70
C SER A 101 -10.82 -6.56 -14.75
N THR A 102 -10.27 -6.80 -15.95
CA THR A 102 -8.86 -7.16 -16.19
C THR A 102 -8.14 -6.16 -17.10
N ALA A 103 -8.79 -5.03 -17.40
CA ALA A 103 -8.26 -3.97 -18.24
C ALA A 103 -7.44 -3.03 -17.35
N TYR A 104 -6.18 -3.34 -17.15
CA TYR A 104 -5.34 -2.69 -16.16
C TYR A 104 -3.87 -2.67 -16.57
N CYS A 105 -3.14 -1.62 -16.19
CA CYS A 105 -1.74 -1.40 -16.55
C CYS A 105 -1.42 -1.52 -18.05
N GLY A 106 -2.33 -1.03 -18.88
CA GLY A 106 -2.23 -1.08 -20.32
C GLY A 106 -2.36 -2.49 -20.92
N ALA A 107 -2.88 -3.46 -20.18
CA ALA A 107 -3.15 -4.82 -20.64
C ALA A 107 -4.62 -5.21 -20.39
N CYS A 108 -5.14 -6.18 -21.15
CA CYS A 108 -6.55 -6.59 -21.05
C CYS A 108 -6.75 -7.84 -20.16
N ASP A 109 -5.66 -8.39 -19.65
CA ASP A 109 -5.57 -9.68 -18.96
C ASP A 109 -4.94 -9.54 -17.56
N LEU A 110 -4.95 -8.35 -16.97
CA LEU A 110 -4.31 -8.05 -15.70
C LEU A 110 -5.36 -7.67 -14.64
N ASP A 111 -5.44 -8.46 -13.58
CA ASP A 111 -6.42 -8.23 -12.51
C ASP A 111 -5.85 -7.25 -11.45
N PRO A 112 -6.44 -6.05 -11.28
CA PRO A 112 -5.99 -5.08 -10.28
C PRO A 112 -6.17 -5.55 -8.84
N ALA A 113 -6.96 -6.59 -8.56
CA ALA A 113 -7.10 -7.16 -7.22
C ALA A 113 -5.88 -7.96 -6.78
N THR A 114 -5.08 -8.45 -7.73
CA THR A 114 -3.91 -9.32 -7.47
C THR A 114 -2.61 -8.77 -8.04
N SER A 115 -2.68 -7.74 -8.88
CA SER A 115 -1.55 -7.17 -9.58
C SER A 115 -1.42 -5.68 -9.31
N ALA A 116 -0.20 -5.24 -8.99
CA ALA A 116 0.18 -3.84 -8.98
C ALA A 116 1.15 -3.58 -10.15
N CYS A 117 1.17 -2.35 -10.64
CA CYS A 117 2.10 -1.97 -11.68
C CYS A 117 2.55 -0.51 -11.57
N THR A 118 3.75 -0.26 -12.05
CA THR A 118 4.32 1.07 -12.17
C THR A 118 5.16 1.16 -13.44
N TRP A 119 5.43 2.39 -13.86
CA TRP A 119 6.21 2.69 -15.06
C TRP A 119 7.51 3.37 -14.67
N VAL A 120 8.63 2.88 -15.21
CA VAL A 120 9.95 3.47 -14.99
C VAL A 120 10.51 3.93 -16.34
N LEU A 121 10.81 5.22 -16.47
CA LEU A 121 11.59 5.69 -17.61
C LEU A 121 13.03 5.22 -17.46
N SER A 122 13.62 4.65 -18.52
CA SER A 122 15.02 4.19 -18.57
C SER A 122 16.07 5.32 -18.54
N ALA A 123 15.83 6.41 -17.78
CA ALA A 123 16.65 7.61 -17.78
C ALA A 123 17.77 7.61 -16.72
N HIS A 124 17.83 6.65 -15.80
CA HIS A 124 18.86 6.64 -14.78
C HIS A 124 20.16 5.98 -15.28
N ARG A 125 21.19 6.82 -15.51
CA ARG A 125 22.59 6.38 -15.53
C ARG A 125 23.06 6.35 -14.08
N LEU A 126 23.55 5.19 -13.61
CA LEU A 126 24.35 5.14 -12.38
C LEU A 126 25.67 5.88 -12.65
N PRO A 127 26.22 6.66 -11.67
CA PRO A 127 27.61 7.06 -11.74
C PRO A 127 28.48 5.80 -11.76
N GLU A 128 29.44 5.76 -12.68
CA GLU A 128 30.43 4.68 -12.77
C GLU A 128 31.03 4.39 -11.40
N LYS A 129 31.04 3.11 -11.05
CA LYS A 129 31.69 2.58 -9.85
C LYS A 129 33.17 2.96 -9.84
N PRO A 130 33.71 3.60 -8.78
CA PRO A 130 35.14 3.56 -8.53
C PRO A 130 35.49 2.17 -8.00
N SER A 131 36.38 1.49 -8.72
CA SER A 131 37.03 0.28 -8.24
C SER A 131 38.04 0.65 -7.15
N ALA A 132 37.84 0.17 -5.92
CA ALA A 132 38.88 -0.36 -5.02
C ALA A 132 38.32 -0.56 -3.59
N THR A 133 38.51 -1.79 -3.10
CA THR A 133 38.85 -2.18 -1.72
C THR A 133 38.53 -1.18 -0.60
N HIS A 134 37.57 -1.52 0.29
CA HIS A 134 37.71 -1.51 1.76
C HIS A 134 36.37 -1.95 2.40
N SER A 135 36.49 -2.71 3.49
CA SER A 135 35.44 -3.45 4.24
C SER A 135 34.23 -2.59 4.67
N PRO A 136 33.02 -3.16 4.82
CA PRO A 136 31.88 -2.38 5.32
C PRO A 136 31.90 -2.37 6.85
N SER A 137 32.20 -1.22 7.43
CA SER A 137 31.67 -0.82 8.73
C SER A 137 30.25 -0.25 8.54
N PHE A 138 29.33 -0.72 9.38
CA PHE A 138 27.95 -0.24 9.51
C PHE A 138 27.92 1.29 9.71
N SER A 139 27.08 1.99 8.94
CA SER A 139 26.51 3.27 9.36
C SER A 139 25.08 3.39 8.82
N SER A 140 24.17 3.57 9.77
CA SER A 140 22.76 3.90 9.58
C SER A 140 22.65 5.34 9.11
N ALA A 141 22.11 5.56 7.91
CA ALA A 141 21.54 6.84 7.51
C ALA A 141 20.12 6.57 7.00
N ARG A 142 19.13 6.92 7.84
CA ARG A 142 17.74 7.10 7.43
C ARG A 142 17.68 8.27 6.47
N GLU A 143 17.38 8.02 5.21
CA GLU A 143 16.82 9.04 4.33
C GLU A 143 15.36 8.70 4.05
N THR A 144 14.49 9.35 4.81
CA THR A 144 13.05 9.38 4.56
C THR A 144 12.81 10.34 3.39
N LEU A 145 12.63 9.83 2.19
CA LEU A 145 12.25 10.64 1.03
C LEU A 145 10.72 10.71 0.92
N THR A 146 10.15 11.66 1.67
CA THR A 146 8.83 12.24 1.39
C THR A 146 8.85 12.95 0.04
N GLY A 147 7.78 12.75 -0.74
CA GLY A 147 7.64 13.24 -2.11
C GLY A 147 7.93 14.73 -2.29
N GLY A 148 8.79 15.01 -3.27
CA GLY A 148 9.12 16.35 -3.75
C GLY A 148 10.23 16.28 -4.80
N LEU A 149 9.87 16.13 -6.08
CA LEU A 149 10.85 16.20 -7.18
C LEU A 149 11.27 17.67 -7.38
N SER A 150 12.49 18.01 -6.98
CA SER A 150 13.14 19.26 -7.37
C SER A 150 13.72 19.11 -8.78
N SER A 151 13.17 19.88 -9.73
CA SER A 151 13.62 19.96 -11.11
C SER A 151 14.71 21.02 -11.24
N ARG A 152 15.93 20.59 -11.60
CA ARG A 152 16.83 21.40 -12.42
C ARG A 152 17.84 20.51 -13.13
N THR A 153 17.81 20.53 -14.45
CA THR A 153 19.00 20.29 -15.26
C THR A 153 18.91 21.14 -16.52
N HIS A 154 19.91 22.01 -16.68
CA HIS A 154 20.21 22.65 -17.95
C HIS A 154 20.56 21.57 -18.97
N THR A 155 19.96 21.69 -20.15
CA THR A 155 20.18 20.86 -21.32
C THR A 155 21.61 21.01 -21.84
N ARG A 156 22.30 19.87 -21.98
CA ARG A 156 23.28 19.68 -23.04
C ARG A 156 22.93 18.38 -23.74
N GLU A 157 22.41 18.50 -24.96
CA GLU A 157 22.19 17.37 -25.85
C GLU A 157 23.54 16.78 -26.21
N ASP A 158 23.93 15.69 -25.56
CA ASP A 158 24.95 14.80 -26.09
C ASP A 158 24.26 13.66 -26.82
N THR A 159 24.42 13.69 -28.14
CA THR A 159 24.09 12.64 -29.12
C THR A 159 25.03 11.44 -28.95
N SER A 160 25.07 10.86 -27.74
CA SER A 160 25.76 9.59 -27.51
C SER A 160 24.82 8.44 -27.83
N LYS A 161 25.03 7.85 -29.00
CA LYS A 161 24.43 6.59 -29.47
C LYS A 161 25.03 5.40 -28.71
N ASP A 162 25.04 5.50 -27.40
CA ASP A 162 25.55 4.48 -26.51
C ASP A 162 24.57 3.30 -26.50
N LYS A 163 24.99 2.18 -27.11
CA LYS A 163 24.24 0.92 -27.15
C LYS A 163 24.38 0.11 -25.85
N SER A 164 25.00 0.68 -24.81
CA SER A 164 25.12 0.02 -23.52
C SER A 164 23.74 -0.25 -22.91
N PRO A 165 23.51 -1.43 -22.31
CA PRO A 165 22.27 -1.72 -21.63
C PRO A 165 22.08 -0.72 -20.49
N LYS A 166 21.01 0.08 -20.58
CA LYS A 166 20.63 0.99 -19.50
C LYS A 166 20.01 0.15 -18.39
N LEU A 167 20.67 0.07 -17.25
CA LEU A 167 20.12 -0.57 -16.05
C LEU A 167 19.08 0.36 -15.42
N ALA A 168 17.88 -0.15 -15.21
CA ALA A 168 16.85 0.51 -14.42
C ALA A 168 16.65 -0.25 -13.10
N ILE A 169 16.52 0.48 -11.99
CA ILE A 169 16.30 -0.08 -10.65
C ILE A 169 14.96 0.47 -10.15
N LEU A 170 14.09 -0.42 -9.70
CA LEU A 170 12.84 -0.10 -9.02
C LEU A 170 12.89 -0.69 -7.61
N LEU A 171 12.57 0.11 -6.60
CA LEU A 171 12.35 -0.36 -5.25
C LEU A 171 10.85 -0.42 -5.00
N ASP A 172 10.33 -1.63 -4.84
CA ASP A 172 8.95 -1.82 -4.40
C ASP A 172 8.89 -1.78 -2.86
N SER A 173 7.91 -1.06 -2.33
CA SER A 173 7.81 -0.75 -0.89
C SER A 173 6.39 -0.93 -0.41
N GLY A 174 6.22 -1.25 0.87
CA GLY A 174 4.88 -1.51 1.43
C GLY A 174 4.37 -2.93 1.16
N LEU A 175 5.27 -3.86 0.82
CA LEU A 175 4.96 -5.28 0.71
C LEU A 175 4.62 -5.88 2.08
N GLU A 176 3.74 -6.87 2.09
CA GLU A 176 3.38 -7.60 3.30
C GLU A 176 4.53 -8.51 3.75
N PRO A 177 4.81 -8.62 5.07
CA PRO A 177 5.82 -9.55 5.59
C PRO A 177 5.47 -11.01 5.34
N PHE A 178 6.49 -11.84 5.12
CA PHE A 178 6.35 -13.28 4.90
C PHE A 178 5.34 -13.66 3.78
N THR A 179 5.26 -12.84 2.74
CA THR A 179 4.35 -13.01 1.61
C THR A 179 5.16 -13.22 0.33
N THR A 180 4.72 -14.15 -0.51
CA THR A 180 5.37 -14.43 -1.81
C THR A 180 4.72 -13.62 -2.92
N TYR A 181 5.54 -12.85 -3.62
CA TYR A 181 5.14 -12.01 -4.75
C TYR A 181 5.75 -12.53 -6.05
N GLU A 182 5.03 -12.35 -7.15
CA GLU A 182 5.53 -12.61 -8.51
C GLU A 182 5.82 -11.27 -9.21
N PHE A 183 7.03 -11.13 -9.75
CA PHE A 183 7.47 -9.97 -10.50
C PHE A 183 7.69 -10.32 -11.97
N ARG A 184 7.23 -9.44 -12.87
CA ARG A 184 7.48 -9.49 -14.32
C ARG A 184 7.83 -8.10 -14.81
N VAL A 185 8.80 -8.00 -15.72
CA VAL A 185 9.16 -6.74 -16.37
C VAL A 185 8.63 -6.76 -17.80
N ARG A 186 7.84 -5.74 -18.15
CA ARG A 186 7.36 -5.56 -19.52
C ARG A 186 8.05 -4.35 -20.14
N GLY A 187 8.41 -4.48 -21.41
CA GLY A 187 9.07 -3.45 -22.21
C GLY A 187 8.30 -3.15 -23.48
N TRP A 188 8.29 -1.87 -23.87
CA TRP A 188 7.57 -1.38 -25.05
C TRP A 188 8.50 -0.58 -25.95
N ASN A 189 8.34 -0.74 -27.26
CA ASN A 189 8.96 0.11 -28.26
C ASN A 189 7.97 0.43 -29.39
N GLY A 190 8.41 1.16 -30.42
CA GLY A 190 7.56 1.51 -31.56
C GLY A 190 7.08 0.31 -32.41
N PHE A 191 7.60 -0.89 -32.18
CA PHE A 191 7.23 -2.11 -32.89
C PHE A 191 6.28 -3.01 -32.07
N GLY A 192 6.27 -2.90 -30.74
CA GLY A 192 5.41 -3.72 -29.91
C GLY A 192 5.88 -3.87 -28.47
N ARG A 193 5.40 -4.95 -27.85
CA ARG A 193 5.54 -5.24 -26.42
C ARG A 193 6.30 -6.56 -26.22
N GLY A 194 7.15 -6.61 -25.20
CA GLY A 194 7.81 -7.82 -24.73
C GLY A 194 7.71 -7.96 -23.22
N SER A 195 7.75 -9.18 -22.70
CA SER A 195 7.77 -9.47 -21.26
C SER A 195 8.98 -10.32 -20.92
N SER A 196 9.55 -10.11 -19.74
CA SER A 196 10.44 -11.08 -19.12
C SER A 196 9.66 -12.30 -18.64
N ASP A 197 10.41 -13.34 -18.30
CA ASP A 197 9.91 -14.42 -17.45
C ASP A 197 9.53 -13.87 -16.07
N ALA A 198 8.67 -14.62 -15.39
CA ALA A 198 8.25 -14.32 -14.03
C ALA A 198 9.30 -14.79 -13.02
N THR A 199 9.53 -13.98 -12.00
CA THR A 199 10.38 -14.34 -10.85
C THR A 199 9.58 -14.19 -9.58
N THR A 200 9.65 -15.18 -8.70
CA THR A 200 8.99 -15.14 -7.39
C THR A 200 9.99 -14.78 -6.29
N VAL A 201 9.55 -13.94 -5.36
CA VAL A 201 10.34 -13.51 -4.21
C VAL A 201 9.44 -13.50 -2.98
N THR A 202 9.92 -14.09 -1.88
CA THR A 202 9.23 -14.04 -0.59
C THR A 202 9.86 -12.95 0.27
N THR A 203 9.03 -12.06 0.82
CA THR A 203 9.48 -11.02 1.75
C THR A 203 9.97 -11.64 3.07
N GLY A 204 10.84 -10.91 3.77
CA GLY A 204 11.33 -11.34 5.08
C GLY A 204 10.22 -11.42 6.13
N GLU A 205 10.49 -12.16 7.20
CA GLU A 205 9.65 -12.14 8.40
C GLU A 205 9.69 -10.76 9.08
N ASP A 206 8.61 -10.41 9.76
CA ASP A 206 8.53 -9.25 10.68
C ASP A 206 7.88 -9.69 11.99
N ALA A 207 8.00 -8.91 13.06
CA ALA A 207 7.43 -9.28 14.36
C ALA A 207 5.91 -9.60 14.24
N PRO A 208 5.41 -10.60 14.99
CA PRO A 208 3.98 -10.91 14.97
C PRO A 208 3.14 -9.70 15.40
N TRP A 209 1.89 -9.65 14.97
CA TRP A 209 0.96 -8.58 15.34
C TRP A 209 -0.43 -9.12 15.67
N GLY A 210 -1.14 -8.41 16.56
CA GLY A 210 -2.50 -8.77 16.96
C GLY A 210 -2.54 -10.01 17.84
N VAL A 211 -1.65 -10.09 18.84
CA VAL A 211 -1.64 -11.16 19.84
C VAL A 211 -2.79 -10.95 20.84
N ALA A 212 -3.73 -11.90 20.90
CA ALA A 212 -4.80 -11.89 21.88
C ALA A 212 -4.29 -12.35 23.27
N PRO A 213 -4.83 -11.84 24.38
CA PRO A 213 -4.51 -12.33 25.70
C PRO A 213 -4.94 -13.81 25.87
N PRO A 214 -4.24 -14.58 26.73
CA PRO A 214 -4.61 -15.96 26.96
C PRO A 214 -5.98 -16.04 27.65
N ARG A 215 -6.80 -16.99 27.24
CA ARG A 215 -8.04 -17.33 27.95
C ARG A 215 -7.68 -18.19 29.14
N TRP A 216 -8.32 -17.95 30.28
CA TRP A 216 -8.07 -18.72 31.50
C TRP A 216 -9.33 -19.47 31.94
N SER A 217 -9.13 -20.62 32.59
CA SER A 217 -10.18 -21.42 33.22
C SER A 217 -9.65 -22.16 34.45
N ARG A 218 -10.56 -22.53 35.36
CA ARG A 218 -10.26 -23.48 36.44
C ARG A 218 -10.38 -24.91 35.94
N LEU A 219 -9.55 -25.79 36.48
CA LEU A 219 -9.66 -27.23 36.25
C LEU A 219 -10.49 -27.86 37.38
N GLY A 220 -11.81 -27.90 37.19
CA GLY A 220 -12.76 -28.37 38.20
C GLY A 220 -12.89 -27.38 39.38
N GLU A 221 -12.94 -27.91 40.60
CA GLU A 221 -13.05 -27.12 41.85
C GLU A 221 -11.69 -26.77 42.48
N ARG A 222 -10.58 -26.96 41.75
CA ARG A 222 -9.24 -26.64 42.25
C ARG A 222 -8.96 -25.14 42.15
N ASP A 223 -8.57 -24.54 43.28
CA ASP A 223 -8.21 -23.12 43.40
C ASP A 223 -6.69 -22.88 43.43
N ASP A 224 -5.88 -23.93 43.28
CA ASP A 224 -4.42 -23.92 43.23
C ASP A 224 -3.86 -24.13 41.80
N ILE A 225 -4.73 -24.10 40.78
CA ILE A 225 -4.37 -24.37 39.39
C ILE A 225 -5.11 -23.43 38.45
N ILE A 226 -4.41 -22.89 37.45
CA ILE A 226 -5.00 -22.07 36.39
C ILE A 226 -4.61 -22.67 35.03
N GLN A 227 -5.61 -23.01 34.23
CA GLN A 227 -5.40 -23.42 32.85
C GLN A 227 -5.45 -22.20 31.93
N LEU A 228 -4.47 -22.07 31.05
CA LEU A 228 -4.35 -21.02 30.06
C LEU A 228 -4.38 -21.61 28.65
N LEU A 229 -5.16 -21.00 27.77
CA LEU A 229 -5.30 -21.38 26.37
C LEU A 229 -5.21 -20.13 25.49
N TRP A 230 -4.47 -20.21 24.39
CA TRP A 230 -4.33 -19.09 23.46
C TRP A 230 -4.37 -19.54 22.00
N GLN A 231 -4.57 -18.57 21.12
CA GLN A 231 -4.61 -18.76 19.68
C GLN A 231 -3.36 -18.14 19.03
N THR A 232 -3.10 -18.53 17.79
CA THR A 232 -2.09 -17.88 16.95
C THR A 232 -2.40 -16.39 16.77
N PRO A 233 -1.39 -15.52 16.63
CA PRO A 233 -1.60 -14.10 16.37
C PRO A 233 -2.43 -13.86 15.11
N ALA A 234 -3.17 -12.76 15.06
CA ALA A 234 -3.96 -12.39 13.88
C ALA A 234 -3.09 -12.20 12.62
N ARG A 235 -1.86 -11.71 12.80
CA ARG A 235 -0.85 -11.61 11.75
C ARG A 235 0.48 -12.17 12.27
N PRO A 236 0.80 -13.45 11.98
CA PRO A 236 2.04 -14.06 12.43
C PRO A 236 3.29 -13.41 11.84
N ASN A 237 3.20 -12.83 10.63
CA ASN A 237 4.28 -12.18 9.90
C ASN A 237 5.55 -13.05 9.76
N GLY A 238 5.38 -14.37 9.79
CA GLY A 238 6.46 -15.35 9.85
C GLY A 238 6.04 -16.61 10.57
N ASP A 239 6.93 -17.60 10.60
CA ASP A 239 6.72 -18.85 11.31
C ASP A 239 6.91 -18.65 12.82
N ILE A 240 5.87 -18.97 13.61
CA ILE A 240 5.94 -18.85 15.06
C ILE A 240 6.92 -19.88 15.60
N THR A 241 7.93 -19.41 16.33
CA THR A 241 8.97 -20.26 16.92
C THR A 241 8.59 -20.73 18.33
N HIS A 242 7.97 -19.85 19.13
CA HIS A 242 7.53 -20.18 20.49
C HIS A 242 6.60 -19.10 21.07
N TYR A 243 5.88 -19.52 22.11
CA TYR A 243 5.05 -18.74 23.01
C TYR A 243 5.71 -18.62 24.38
N VAL A 244 5.48 -17.50 25.05
CA VAL A 244 5.93 -17.23 26.42
C VAL A 244 4.74 -16.72 27.23
N VAL A 245 4.45 -17.35 28.36
CA VAL A 245 3.44 -16.85 29.31
C VAL A 245 4.14 -16.13 30.44
N LEU A 246 3.75 -14.88 30.68
CA LEU A 246 4.20 -14.10 31.82
C LEU A 246 3.07 -13.98 32.85
N ARG A 247 3.39 -14.22 34.12
CA ARG A 247 2.53 -13.96 35.27
C ARG A 247 3.14 -12.86 36.12
N ASP A 248 2.44 -11.74 36.25
CA ASP A 248 2.91 -10.54 36.95
C ASP A 248 4.28 -10.05 36.47
N GLY A 249 4.58 -10.26 35.18
CA GLY A 249 5.85 -9.91 34.55
C GLY A 249 6.94 -10.97 34.62
N GLN A 250 6.72 -12.10 35.29
CA GLN A 250 7.67 -13.21 35.37
C GLN A 250 7.29 -14.32 34.38
N GLU A 251 8.25 -14.81 33.59
CA GLU A 251 8.07 -15.96 32.69
C GLU A 251 7.71 -17.22 33.48
N ARG A 252 6.60 -17.86 33.09
CA ARG A 252 6.09 -19.12 33.67
C ARG A 252 6.10 -20.28 32.70
N TYR A 253 6.04 -19.99 31.41
CA TYR A 253 6.06 -20.99 30.36
C TYR A 253 6.80 -20.45 29.14
N ARG A 254 7.48 -21.36 28.45
CA ARG A 254 8.08 -21.17 27.14
C ARG A 254 7.96 -22.48 26.36
N GLY A 255 7.34 -22.43 25.18
CA GLY A 255 7.16 -23.61 24.32
C GLY A 255 6.34 -23.28 23.08
N ASP A 256 6.03 -24.28 22.27
CA ASP A 256 5.32 -24.18 21.00
C ASP A 256 3.85 -24.63 21.09
N GLU A 257 3.40 -25.09 22.25
CA GLU A 257 2.00 -25.46 22.48
C GLU A 257 1.09 -24.24 22.63
N ASN A 258 -0.21 -24.45 22.40
CA ASN A 258 -1.24 -23.43 22.53
C ASN A 258 -1.90 -23.36 23.92
N SER A 259 -1.39 -24.14 24.87
CA SER A 259 -1.93 -24.22 26.22
C SER A 259 -0.85 -24.42 27.27
N PHE A 260 -1.12 -23.94 28.48
CA PHE A 260 -0.26 -24.18 29.64
C PHE A 260 -1.11 -24.23 30.91
N THR A 261 -0.73 -25.10 31.84
CA THR A 261 -1.39 -25.18 33.15
C THR A 261 -0.42 -24.69 34.23
N ASP A 262 -0.74 -23.53 34.82
CA ASP A 262 0.05 -22.95 35.89
C ASP A 262 -0.39 -23.53 37.24
N VAL A 263 0.49 -24.35 37.82
CA VAL A 263 0.34 -24.95 39.15
C VAL A 263 1.31 -24.33 40.17
N ALA A 264 2.20 -23.45 39.74
CA ALA A 264 3.37 -23.06 40.51
C ALA A 264 3.12 -21.79 41.33
N GLY A 265 2.81 -21.95 42.62
CA GLY A 265 2.63 -20.82 43.54
C GLY A 265 1.35 -20.01 43.27
N ILE A 266 0.30 -20.71 42.82
CA ILE A 266 -1.07 -20.20 42.79
C ILE A 266 -1.63 -20.30 44.20
N ARG A 267 -2.25 -19.21 44.67
CA ARG A 267 -2.88 -19.15 45.99
C ARG A 267 -4.37 -18.84 45.85
N PRO A 268 -5.23 -19.46 46.68
CA PRO A 268 -6.64 -19.11 46.73
C PRO A 268 -6.84 -17.62 47.01
N PHE A 269 -7.86 -17.02 46.40
CA PHE A 269 -8.22 -15.60 46.56
C PHE A 269 -7.13 -14.59 46.13
N GLN A 270 -6.10 -15.03 45.39
CA GLN A 270 -5.08 -14.14 44.83
C GLN A 270 -5.38 -13.84 43.36
N GLU A 271 -5.31 -12.56 43.01
CA GLU A 271 -5.35 -12.09 41.63
C GLU A 271 -3.94 -12.11 41.03
N TYR A 272 -3.85 -12.59 39.78
CA TYR A 272 -2.68 -12.73 38.95
C TYR A 272 -2.95 -12.10 37.58
N ARG A 273 -1.93 -11.45 37.02
CA ARG A 273 -2.01 -10.81 35.70
C ARG A 273 -1.21 -11.61 34.69
N TYR A 274 -1.91 -12.23 33.76
CA TYR A 274 -1.29 -13.00 32.67
C TYR A 274 -1.10 -12.16 31.42
N GLN A 275 0.01 -12.40 30.73
CA GLN A 275 0.35 -11.82 29.44
C GLN A 275 0.94 -12.90 28.55
N LEU A 276 0.53 -12.94 27.29
CA LEU A 276 1.13 -13.82 26.29
C LEU A 276 2.12 -13.03 25.45
N ARG A 277 3.30 -13.59 25.24
CA ARG A 277 4.30 -13.10 24.29
C ARG A 277 4.52 -14.16 23.22
N VAL A 278 4.53 -13.77 21.95
CA VAL A 278 4.68 -14.68 20.81
C VAL A 278 5.85 -14.21 19.96
N CYS A 279 6.72 -15.14 19.57
CA CYS A 279 7.95 -14.82 18.87
C CYS A 279 8.12 -15.62 17.57
N ASN A 280 8.62 -14.96 16.53
CA ASN A 280 9.17 -15.58 15.32
C ASN A 280 10.66 -15.22 15.19
N ARG A 281 11.29 -15.40 14.02
CA ARG A 281 12.72 -15.11 13.85
C ARG A 281 13.03 -13.63 13.77
N ALA A 282 12.05 -12.81 13.37
CA ALA A 282 12.21 -11.36 13.25
C ALA A 282 12.00 -10.62 14.58
N GLY A 283 11.12 -11.12 15.46
CA GLY A 283 10.88 -10.50 16.74
C GLY A 283 9.75 -11.12 17.56
N CYS A 284 9.33 -10.41 18.59
CA CYS A 284 8.27 -10.82 19.51
C CYS A 284 7.20 -9.74 19.66
N ALA A 285 5.97 -10.15 19.94
CA ALA A 285 4.88 -9.26 20.31
C ALA A 285 4.10 -9.76 21.52
N ASP A 286 3.62 -8.81 22.31
CA ASP A 286 2.92 -9.06 23.56
C ASP A 286 1.43 -8.78 23.42
N SER A 287 0.61 -9.61 24.07
CA SER A 287 -0.80 -9.35 24.25
C SER A 287 -1.03 -8.25 25.29
N THR A 288 -2.29 -7.79 25.37
CA THR A 288 -2.77 -7.12 26.58
C THR A 288 -2.72 -8.06 27.78
N LYS A 289 -2.74 -7.49 28.99
CA LYS A 289 -2.76 -8.27 30.23
C LYS A 289 -4.20 -8.64 30.58
N VAL A 290 -4.42 -9.88 31.01
CA VAL A 290 -5.71 -10.36 31.52
C VAL A 290 -5.56 -10.76 32.97
N CYS A 291 -6.58 -10.47 33.78
CA CYS A 291 -6.62 -10.87 35.18
C CYS A 291 -7.47 -12.13 35.32
N ASN A 292 -7.03 -13.05 36.17
CA ASN A 292 -7.88 -14.15 36.61
C ASN A 292 -8.87 -13.62 37.65
N ASN A 293 -10.04 -13.13 37.21
CA ASN A 293 -11.02 -12.56 38.13
C ASN A 293 -11.72 -13.67 38.93
N HIS A 294 -11.13 -14.07 40.05
CA HIS A 294 -11.72 -14.93 41.07
C HIS A 294 -12.66 -14.08 41.92
N LEU A 295 -13.97 -14.34 41.88
CA LEU A 295 -15.04 -13.69 42.65
C LEU A 295 -14.57 -12.57 43.59
N SER A 296 -14.69 -11.32 43.14
CA SER A 296 -14.75 -10.17 44.05
C SER A 296 -15.72 -10.47 45.18
N ARG A 297 -15.20 -10.54 46.41
CA ARG A 297 -15.91 -10.42 47.70
C ARG A 297 -17.26 -11.17 47.80
N ARG A 298 -17.29 -12.33 48.46
CA ARG A 298 -18.29 -12.46 49.54
C ARG A 298 -17.66 -11.77 50.75
N ALA A 299 -18.12 -10.55 51.06
CA ALA A 299 -17.88 -9.98 52.37
C ALA A 299 -18.31 -11.02 53.41
N PRO A 300 -17.46 -11.41 54.38
CA PRO A 300 -17.98 -12.14 55.52
C PRO A 300 -19.01 -11.24 56.19
N SER A 301 -20.28 -11.64 56.17
CA SER A 301 -21.29 -11.07 57.05
C SER A 301 -20.93 -11.49 58.47
N ALA A 302 -19.96 -10.80 59.08
CA ALA A 302 -19.69 -10.88 60.50
C ALA A 302 -20.55 -9.81 61.19
N PRO A 303 -21.40 -10.17 62.17
CA PRO A 303 -22.18 -9.22 62.92
C PRO A 303 -21.27 -8.46 63.89
N GLY A 304 -21.31 -7.13 63.80
CA GLY A 304 -20.82 -6.23 64.85
C GLY A 304 -19.31 -6.04 64.90
N PHE A 305 -18.78 -5.06 64.17
CA PHE A 305 -17.61 -4.29 64.61
C PHE A 305 -17.82 -2.81 64.26
N THR A 306 -17.62 -1.96 65.28
CA THR A 306 -17.81 -0.52 65.27
C THR A 306 -16.68 0.20 64.53
N SER A 307 -17.06 1.31 63.89
CA SER A 307 -16.23 2.26 63.13
C SER A 307 -14.87 2.58 63.76
N ALA A 308 -13.76 2.25 63.07
CA ALA A 308 -12.49 2.99 63.06
C ALA A 308 -11.48 2.35 62.08
N GLU A 309 -10.70 3.21 61.40
CA GLU A 309 -9.52 2.93 60.56
C GLU A 309 -9.72 2.33 59.14
N LEU A 310 -10.03 3.22 58.20
CA LEU A 310 -9.64 3.07 56.80
C LEU A 310 -8.27 3.73 56.58
N GLY A 311 -7.20 2.93 56.57
CA GLY A 311 -5.89 3.34 56.07
C GLY A 311 -5.84 3.28 54.53
N PRO A 312 -5.15 4.22 53.85
CA PRO A 312 -5.13 4.29 52.39
C PRO A 312 -4.05 3.36 51.82
N ALA A 313 -4.43 2.13 51.48
CA ALA A 313 -3.60 1.26 50.63
C ALA A 313 -4.48 0.30 49.82
N ALA A 314 -5.52 0.83 49.16
CA ALA A 314 -6.19 0.10 48.09
C ALA A 314 -5.35 0.28 46.82
N LEU A 315 -4.50 -0.71 46.52
CA LEU A 315 -3.95 -0.87 45.17
C LEU A 315 -5.14 -0.99 44.19
N PRO A 316 -5.07 -0.36 43.00
CA PRO A 316 -6.21 -0.33 42.10
C PRO A 316 -6.49 -1.75 41.58
N PHE A 317 -7.69 -2.25 41.91
CA PHE A 317 -8.28 -3.44 41.32
C PHE A 317 -8.32 -3.28 39.80
N CYS A 318 -7.98 -4.33 39.05
CA CYS A 318 -8.07 -4.27 37.60
C CYS A 318 -9.55 -4.26 37.18
N SER A 319 -9.97 -3.19 36.52
CA SER A 319 -11.30 -3.07 35.91
C SER A 319 -11.47 -4.16 34.86
N SER A 320 -12.56 -4.92 34.93
CA SER A 320 -12.98 -5.84 33.88
C SER A 320 -13.12 -5.10 32.54
N PRO A 321 -12.70 -5.68 31.40
CA PRO A 321 -13.12 -5.15 30.11
C PRO A 321 -14.63 -5.38 29.96
N THR A 322 -15.36 -4.31 29.68
CA THR A 322 -16.76 -4.31 29.21
C THR A 322 -16.92 -5.04 27.89
#